data_AF-A0A1J4RMS1-F1
#
_entry.id   AF-A0A1J4RMS1-F1
#
_cell.length_a   1.000
_cell.length_b   1.000
_cell.length_c   1.000
_cell.angle_alpha   90.00
_cell.angle_beta   90.00
_cell.angle_gamma   90.00
#
_symmetry.space_group_name_H-M   'P 1'
#
loop_
_entity.id
_entity.type
_entity.pdbx_description
1 polymer ?
#
loop_
_entity_poly.entity_id
_entity_poly.type
_entity_poly.pdbx_seq_one_letter_code
_entity_poly.pdbx_strand_id
1 'polypeptide(L)'
;MTFLSEKAMHRPSMMAILFSLCLLSPALTACTTNTTDGGAQTSLSVPIKNADILYGDKRDKLSTIEKIYKSNPQDQLIAARYGKALREAGKYKDAKAILLPLSKEDEIATFANTELSAVHFAQGNFGQAEKYARKAVKADKNNYRAWRNLGNALDAQEEYKEGEEAFDQALKLWGDEDKVPVMNNLALNYAAQGYTDKALSMLYEAQKLDPARVEIERNIRIIRTLNEPPEYRGEKKPLPANRPPEE
;
A
#
# COMPACT_ATOMS: atom_id res chain seq x y z
N MET A 1 -12.71 -66.43 10.18
CA MET A 1 -13.85 -67.28 9.82
C MET A 1 -15.09 -66.41 9.76
N THR A 2 -15.77 -66.50 8.63
CA THR A 2 -16.94 -65.77 8.13
C THR A 2 -18.22 -65.99 8.95
N PHE A 3 -19.18 -65.07 8.79
CA PHE A 3 -20.65 -65.22 8.58
C PHE A 3 -21.33 -63.91 9.09
N LEU A 4 -21.77 -63.00 8.19
CA LEU A 4 -23.14 -62.87 7.62
C LEU A 4 -24.20 -62.51 8.69
N SER A 5 -25.22 -61.67 8.49
CA SER A 5 -25.80 -60.94 7.35
C SER A 5 -26.92 -60.04 7.90
N GLU A 6 -27.28 -59.02 7.12
CA GLU A 6 -28.44 -58.13 7.22
C GLU A 6 -29.80 -58.79 7.58
N LYS A 7 -30.70 -58.01 8.18
CA LYS A 7 -32.06 -57.85 7.63
C LYS A 7 -32.75 -56.56 8.07
N ALA A 8 -33.59 -56.09 7.16
CA ALA A 8 -34.09 -54.75 6.99
C ALA A 8 -35.52 -54.52 7.53
N MET A 9 -35.83 -53.25 7.82
CA MET A 9 -36.96 -52.46 7.30
C MET A 9 -38.41 -52.89 7.60
N HIS A 10 -39.16 -52.05 8.34
CA HIS A 10 -40.54 -51.66 8.00
C HIS A 10 -41.00 -50.37 8.74
N ARG A 11 -41.46 -49.37 7.97
CA ARG A 11 -42.40 -48.28 8.33
C ARG A 11 -43.67 -48.52 7.49
N PRO A 12 -44.91 -48.20 7.95
CA PRO A 12 -45.55 -46.90 7.61
C PRO A 12 -46.55 -46.37 8.70
N SER A 13 -46.70 -45.05 8.90
CA SER A 13 -47.68 -44.07 8.35
C SER A 13 -49.07 -44.02 9.03
N MET A 14 -49.53 -42.85 9.51
CA MET A 14 -50.82 -42.19 9.15
C MET A 14 -51.28 -41.06 10.11
N MET A 15 -51.56 -39.86 9.52
CA MET A 15 -52.77 -38.98 9.65
C MET A 15 -53.26 -38.50 11.04
N ALA A 16 -53.96 -37.36 11.24
CA ALA A 16 -54.43 -36.20 10.48
C ALA A 16 -54.95 -35.14 11.52
N ILE A 17 -54.66 -33.83 11.37
CA ILE A 17 -55.54 -32.68 11.00
C ILE A 17 -56.72 -32.33 11.96
N LEU A 18 -56.86 -31.00 12.20
CA LEU A 18 -58.07 -30.15 12.48
C LEU A 18 -58.02 -29.44 13.86
N PHE A 19 -58.39 -28.16 14.14
CA PHE A 19 -59.19 -27.05 13.58
C PHE A 19 -58.52 -25.71 14.04
N SER A 20 -58.35 -24.61 13.27
CA SER A 20 -59.27 -23.62 12.68
C SER A 20 -59.83 -22.50 13.60
N LEU A 21 -59.47 -21.25 13.22
CA LEU A 21 -60.24 -19.99 13.17
C LEU A 21 -60.32 -18.96 14.34
N CYS A 22 -59.74 -17.78 14.02
CA CYS A 22 -60.25 -16.39 14.13
C CYS A 22 -60.63 -15.76 15.48
N LEU A 23 -60.08 -14.55 15.73
CA LEU A 23 -60.83 -13.28 15.78
C LEU A 23 -59.88 -12.06 15.71
N LEU A 24 -60.32 -11.02 14.99
CA LEU A 24 -59.63 -9.74 14.73
C LEU A 24 -59.83 -8.69 15.85
N SER A 25 -58.93 -7.69 15.85
CA SER A 25 -59.16 -6.20 15.94
C SER A 25 -58.36 -5.48 17.07
N PRO A 26 -58.27 -4.13 17.12
CA PRO A 26 -57.12 -3.38 16.58
C PRO A 26 -56.52 -2.33 17.55
N ALA A 27 -55.44 -1.67 17.07
CA ALA A 27 -54.96 -0.32 17.43
C ALA A 27 -54.40 -0.06 18.85
N LEU A 28 -53.13 0.39 18.92
CA LEU A 28 -52.80 1.73 19.40
C LEU A 28 -51.33 2.07 19.16
N THR A 29 -51.14 3.12 18.37
CA THR A 29 -49.91 3.86 18.15
C THR A 29 -49.44 4.48 19.47
N ALA A 30 -48.18 4.27 19.84
CA ALA A 30 -47.50 5.08 20.84
C ALA A 30 -46.13 5.48 20.27
N CYS A 31 -46.08 6.67 19.68
CA CYS A 31 -44.84 7.40 19.47
C CYS A 31 -44.25 7.73 20.84
N THR A 32 -43.07 7.21 21.14
CA THR A 32 -42.24 7.74 22.23
C THR A 32 -41.07 8.48 21.62
N THR A 33 -41.17 9.80 21.63
CA THR A 33 -40.05 10.71 21.43
C THR A 33 -39.32 10.87 22.75
N ASN A 34 -38.15 10.26 22.91
CA ASN A 34 -37.18 10.67 23.91
C ASN A 34 -35.97 11.25 23.21
N THR A 35 -35.88 12.59 23.24
CA THR A 35 -34.68 13.37 23.00
C THR A 35 -33.82 13.43 24.26
N THR A 36 -32.51 13.61 24.05
CA THR A 36 -31.39 13.72 25.00
C THR A 36 -30.90 12.34 25.49
N ASP A 37 -29.65 11.94 25.26
CA ASP A 37 -28.44 12.70 25.61
C ASP A 37 -27.22 12.31 24.74
N GLY A 38 -26.24 13.22 24.69
CA GLY A 38 -25.08 13.17 23.81
C GLY A 38 -24.16 11.96 24.03
N GLY A 39 -24.12 11.09 23.03
CA GLY A 39 -23.02 10.16 22.79
C GLY A 39 -22.81 10.06 21.29
N ALA A 40 -21.68 10.55 20.79
CA ALA A 40 -21.29 10.37 19.41
C ALA A 40 -21.00 8.87 19.16
N GLN A 41 -22.05 8.07 19.02
CA GLN A 41 -21.99 6.79 18.36
C GLN A 41 -21.90 7.08 16.87
N THR A 42 -20.67 7.13 16.35
CA THR A 42 -20.43 6.91 14.93
C THR A 42 -20.93 5.51 14.59
N SER A 43 -22.20 5.40 14.19
CA SER A 43 -22.73 4.22 13.53
C SER A 43 -22.06 4.11 12.16
N LEU A 44 -20.86 3.54 12.13
CA LEU A 44 -20.20 3.11 10.89
C LEU A 44 -20.93 1.86 10.39
N SER A 45 -22.04 2.06 9.68
CA SER A 45 -22.83 1.00 9.05
C SER A 45 -22.29 0.55 7.69
N VAL A 46 -21.09 1.00 7.30
CA VAL A 46 -20.37 0.48 6.14
C VAL A 46 -19.33 -0.51 6.67
N PRO A 47 -19.35 -1.79 6.28
CA PRO A 47 -18.27 -2.71 6.59
C PRO A 47 -16.98 -2.14 5.99
N ILE A 48 -16.09 -1.62 6.83
CA ILE A 48 -14.79 -1.14 6.40
C ILE A 48 -13.99 -2.37 5.98
N LYS A 49 -13.52 -2.42 4.73
CA LYS A 49 -12.71 -3.55 4.27
C LYS A 49 -11.33 -3.47 4.92
N ASN A 50 -10.73 -4.62 5.24
CA ASN A 50 -9.37 -4.68 5.80
C ASN A 50 -8.36 -3.92 4.92
N ALA A 51 -8.55 -3.98 3.59
CA ALA A 51 -7.77 -3.21 2.63
C ALA A 51 -7.82 -1.70 2.88
N ASP A 52 -8.99 -1.12 3.18
CA ASP A 52 -9.13 0.32 3.45
C ASP A 52 -8.38 0.73 4.72
N ILE A 53 -8.35 -0.17 5.72
CA ILE A 53 -7.66 0.06 6.99
C ILE A 53 -6.14 -0.01 6.82
N LEU A 54 -5.66 -0.97 6.02
CA LEU A 54 -4.23 -1.17 5.77
C LEU A 54 -3.64 -0.14 4.81
N TYR A 55 -4.34 0.11 3.70
CA TYR A 55 -3.82 0.86 2.56
C TYR A 55 -4.34 2.29 2.47
N GLY A 56 -5.12 2.76 3.46
CA GLY A 56 -5.62 4.14 3.48
C GLY A 56 -4.50 5.19 3.45
N ASP A 57 -4.75 6.29 2.73
CA ASP A 57 -3.76 7.34 2.47
C ASP A 57 -3.35 8.14 3.72
N LYS A 58 -4.19 8.13 4.75
CA LYS A 58 -3.93 8.90 5.98
C LYS A 58 -2.81 8.24 6.78
N ARG A 59 -1.70 8.99 6.94
CA ARG A 59 -0.63 8.60 7.85
C ARG A 59 -1.10 8.63 9.29
N ASP A 60 -0.82 7.55 10.00
CA ASP A 60 -1.08 7.45 11.42
C ASP A 60 -0.10 8.30 12.23
N LYS A 61 -0.61 9.08 13.19
CA LYS A 61 0.25 9.66 14.22
C LYS A 61 0.80 8.54 15.08
N LEU A 62 2.12 8.36 15.10
CA LEU A 62 2.78 7.24 15.80
C LEU A 62 2.29 7.07 17.24
N SER A 63 2.20 8.17 18.00
CA SER A 63 1.75 8.15 19.40
C SER A 63 0.30 7.70 19.60
N THR A 64 -0.55 7.86 18.58
CA THR A 64 -1.96 7.45 18.64
C THR A 64 -2.08 5.97 18.33
N ILE A 65 -1.49 5.50 17.22
CA ILE A 65 -1.55 4.10 16.84
C ILE A 65 -0.80 3.19 17.83
N GLU A 66 0.27 3.69 18.46
CA GLU A 66 0.96 2.99 19.55
C GLU A 66 0.04 2.72 20.74
N LYS A 67 -0.78 3.70 21.15
CA LYS A 67 -1.75 3.53 22.24
C LYS A 67 -2.81 2.49 21.89
N ILE A 68 -3.32 2.53 20.66
CA ILE A 68 -4.32 1.57 20.17
C ILE A 68 -3.73 0.16 20.16
N TYR A 69 -2.52 -0.01 19.62
CA TYR A 69 -1.81 -1.29 19.62
C TYR A 69 -1.59 -1.83 21.05
N LYS A 70 -1.15 -0.99 21.98
CA LYS A 70 -0.94 -1.41 23.39
C LYS A 70 -2.23 -1.84 24.08
N SER A 71 -3.38 -1.28 23.69
CA SER A 71 -4.68 -1.68 24.26
C SER A 71 -5.16 -3.04 23.75
N ASN A 72 -4.77 -3.44 22.54
CA ASN A 72 -5.07 -4.75 21.97
C ASN A 72 -3.94 -5.26 21.06
N PRO A 73 -2.86 -5.85 21.61
CA PRO A 73 -1.70 -6.27 20.82
C PRO A 73 -1.94 -7.48 19.90
N GLN A 74 -3.06 -8.19 20.08
CA GLN A 74 -3.42 -9.37 19.29
C GLN A 74 -4.15 -9.02 18.00
N ASP A 75 -4.62 -7.76 17.87
CA ASP A 75 -5.20 -7.27 16.64
C ASP A 75 -4.12 -7.11 15.57
N GLN A 76 -4.06 -8.07 14.65
CA GLN A 76 -3.06 -8.13 13.60
C GLN A 76 -3.15 -6.93 12.63
N LEU A 77 -4.34 -6.37 12.43
CA LEU A 77 -4.59 -5.24 11.54
C LEU A 77 -3.99 -3.96 12.14
N ILE A 78 -4.23 -3.74 13.44
CA ILE A 78 -3.63 -2.63 14.18
C ILE A 78 -2.11 -2.83 14.31
N ALA A 79 -1.64 -4.05 14.57
CA ALA A 79 -0.22 -4.36 14.61
C ALA A 79 0.47 -4.03 13.27
N ALA A 80 -0.14 -4.41 12.14
CA ALA A 80 0.37 -4.10 10.81
C ALA A 80 0.47 -2.59 10.57
N ARG A 81 -0.60 -1.83 10.89
CA ARG A 81 -0.60 -0.36 10.80
C ARG A 81 0.44 0.28 11.70
N TYR A 82 0.60 -0.23 12.93
CA TYR A 82 1.63 0.24 13.83
C TYR A 82 3.04 0.00 13.26
N GLY A 83 3.27 -1.17 12.66
CA GLY A 83 4.50 -1.48 11.93
C GLY A 83 4.80 -0.50 10.80
N LYS A 84 3.79 -0.14 9.98
CA LYS A 84 3.91 0.91 8.95
C LYS A 84 4.25 2.27 9.56
N ALA A 85 3.56 2.68 10.62
CA ALA A 85 3.83 3.95 11.30
C ALA A 85 5.25 4.02 11.90
N LEU A 86 5.74 2.90 12.45
CA LEU A 86 7.12 2.78 12.94
C LEU A 86 8.13 2.94 11.79
N ARG A 87 7.89 2.33 10.62
CA ARG A 87 8.71 2.52 9.43
C ARG A 87 8.73 3.99 8.99
N GLU A 88 7.57 4.63 8.89
CA GLU A 88 7.45 6.04 8.49
C GLU A 88 8.16 6.99 9.47
N ALA A 89 8.22 6.61 10.75
CA ALA A 89 8.98 7.32 11.78
C ALA A 89 10.48 6.95 11.81
N GLY A 90 10.98 6.12 10.90
CA GLY A 90 12.38 5.68 10.84
C GLY A 90 12.78 4.64 11.90
N LYS A 91 11.83 4.14 12.70
CA LYS A 91 12.06 3.13 13.75
C LYS A 91 12.10 1.72 13.16
N TYR A 92 13.05 1.47 12.27
CA TYR A 92 13.10 0.25 11.46
C TYR A 92 13.27 -1.05 12.25
N LYS A 93 14.01 -1.01 13.38
CA LYS A 93 14.18 -2.20 14.24
C LYS A 93 12.84 -2.61 14.85
N ASP A 94 12.11 -1.65 15.42
CA ASP A 94 10.81 -1.87 16.04
C ASP A 94 9.77 -2.28 14.99
N ALA A 95 9.77 -1.63 13.83
CA ALA A 95 8.89 -1.98 12.71
C ALA A 95 9.04 -3.46 12.32
N LYS A 96 10.28 -3.96 12.18
CA LYS A 96 10.51 -5.38 11.87
C LYS A 96 10.05 -6.32 12.98
N ALA A 97 10.26 -5.95 14.25
CA ALA A 97 9.82 -6.77 15.38
C ALA A 97 8.30 -6.98 15.36
N ILE A 98 7.53 -5.96 14.96
CA ILE A 98 6.07 -6.05 14.83
C ILE A 98 5.64 -6.76 13.54
N LEU A 99 6.30 -6.51 12.41
CA LEU A 99 5.86 -6.99 11.09
C LEU A 99 6.30 -8.44 10.77
N LEU A 100 7.44 -8.91 11.27
CA LEU A 100 7.96 -10.24 10.96
C LEU A 100 7.02 -11.40 11.35
N PRO A 101 6.37 -11.39 12.53
CA PRO A 101 5.38 -12.40 12.87
C PRO A 101 4.19 -12.44 11.90
N LEU A 102 3.80 -11.28 11.36
CA LEU A 102 2.67 -11.12 10.44
C LEU A 102 3.00 -11.53 9.00
N SER A 103 4.27 -11.83 8.69
CA SER A 103 4.72 -12.04 7.31
C SER A 103 4.51 -13.46 6.77
N LYS A 104 3.96 -14.37 7.57
CA LYS A 104 3.99 -15.82 7.31
C LYS A 104 2.70 -16.40 6.71
N GLU A 105 1.53 -15.99 7.18
CA GLU A 105 0.20 -16.51 6.78
C GLU A 105 -0.84 -15.38 6.93
N ASP A 106 -1.99 -15.49 6.24
CA ASP A 106 -3.18 -14.61 6.27
C ASP A 106 -3.24 -13.43 5.27
N GLU A 107 -4.43 -12.82 5.12
CA GLU A 107 -4.73 -11.62 4.30
C GLU A 107 -3.75 -10.46 4.59
N ILE A 108 -3.30 -10.36 5.83
CA ILE A 108 -2.41 -9.30 6.32
C ILE A 108 -0.95 -9.54 5.88
N ALA A 109 -0.57 -10.78 5.54
CA ALA A 109 0.81 -11.10 5.18
C ALA A 109 1.28 -10.35 3.94
N THR A 110 0.41 -10.11 2.95
CA THR A 110 0.74 -9.29 1.78
C THR A 110 1.18 -7.89 2.20
N PHE A 111 0.41 -7.25 3.08
CA PHE A 111 0.72 -5.92 3.59
C PHE A 111 2.01 -5.93 4.42
N ALA A 112 2.13 -6.88 5.35
CA ALA A 112 3.31 -6.99 6.20
C ALA A 112 4.60 -7.22 5.39
N ASN A 113 4.56 -8.08 4.37
CA ASN A 113 5.69 -8.30 3.45
C ASN A 113 5.98 -7.03 2.61
N THR A 114 4.96 -6.27 2.19
CA THR A 114 5.14 -5.00 1.48
C THR A 114 5.84 -3.96 2.36
N GLU A 115 5.44 -3.82 3.63
CA GLU A 115 6.06 -2.92 4.58
C GLU A 115 7.48 -3.38 4.99
N LEU A 116 7.70 -4.69 5.19
CA LEU A 116 9.03 -5.24 5.44
C LEU A 116 9.99 -4.97 4.28
N SER A 117 9.53 -5.09 3.04
CA SER A 117 10.32 -4.71 1.86
C SER A 117 10.76 -3.24 1.94
N ALA A 118 9.82 -2.33 2.22
CA ALA A 118 10.12 -0.91 2.37
C ALA A 118 11.07 -0.62 3.56
N VAL A 119 10.93 -1.34 4.68
CA VAL A 119 11.86 -1.23 5.82
C VAL A 119 13.27 -1.67 5.40
N HIS A 120 13.41 -2.82 4.75
CA HIS A 120 14.71 -3.32 4.31
C HIS A 120 15.35 -2.40 3.27
N PHE A 121 14.57 -1.85 2.34
CA PHE A 121 15.03 -0.88 1.35
C PHE A 121 15.58 0.38 2.02
N ALA A 122 14.84 0.96 2.98
CA ALA A 122 15.29 2.15 3.72
C ALA A 122 16.57 1.91 4.55
N GLN A 123 16.87 0.64 4.89
CA GLN A 123 18.10 0.25 5.57
C GLN A 123 19.24 -0.13 4.60
N GLY A 124 19.06 0.02 3.28
CA GLY A 124 20.04 -0.37 2.26
C GLY A 124 20.17 -1.89 2.04
N ASN A 125 19.29 -2.69 2.63
CA ASN A 125 19.32 -4.15 2.53
C ASN A 125 18.53 -4.63 1.30
N PHE A 126 18.98 -4.28 0.09
CA PHE A 126 18.19 -4.41 -1.14
C PHE A 126 17.79 -5.86 -1.46
N GLY A 127 18.69 -6.84 -1.29
CA GLY A 127 18.33 -8.26 -1.50
C GLY A 127 17.24 -8.78 -0.54
N GLN A 128 17.19 -8.28 0.71
CA GLN A 128 16.05 -8.60 1.60
C GLN A 128 14.80 -7.84 1.17
N ALA A 129 14.94 -6.59 0.73
CA ALA A 129 13.81 -5.80 0.23
C ALA A 129 13.14 -6.51 -0.96
N GLU A 130 13.92 -7.01 -1.91
CA GLU A 130 13.46 -7.81 -3.04
C GLU A 130 12.77 -9.09 -2.57
N LYS A 131 13.40 -9.87 -1.68
CA LYS A 131 12.83 -11.11 -1.14
C LYS A 131 11.43 -10.89 -0.56
N TYR A 132 11.24 -9.84 0.24
CA TYR A 132 9.94 -9.52 0.82
C TYR A 132 8.95 -8.95 -0.21
N ALA A 133 9.41 -8.15 -1.18
CA ALA A 133 8.56 -7.66 -2.26
C ALA A 133 8.04 -8.81 -3.14
N ARG A 134 8.90 -9.76 -3.53
CA ARG A 134 8.50 -10.95 -4.29
C ARG A 134 7.48 -11.82 -3.53
N LYS A 135 7.61 -11.93 -2.21
CA LYS A 135 6.60 -12.60 -1.38
C LYS A 135 5.25 -11.88 -1.45
N ALA A 136 5.24 -10.55 -1.31
CA ALA A 136 4.02 -9.76 -1.38
C ALA A 136 3.34 -9.85 -2.76
N VAL A 137 4.10 -9.71 -3.84
CA VAL A 137 3.62 -9.86 -5.22
C VAL A 137 3.08 -11.27 -5.50
N LYS A 138 3.74 -12.31 -4.96
CA LYS A 138 3.26 -13.69 -5.11
C LYS A 138 1.92 -13.91 -4.41
N ALA A 139 1.73 -13.29 -3.25
CA ALA A 139 0.50 -13.41 -2.46
C ALA A 139 -0.65 -12.59 -3.07
N ASP A 140 -0.38 -11.38 -3.55
CA ASP A 140 -1.34 -10.55 -4.25
C ASP A 140 -0.70 -9.88 -5.48
N LYS A 141 -1.04 -10.41 -6.65
CA LYS A 141 -0.52 -9.92 -7.92
C LYS A 141 -1.09 -8.56 -8.32
N ASN A 142 -2.18 -8.11 -7.69
CA ASN A 142 -2.81 -6.82 -7.98
C ASN A 142 -2.30 -5.71 -7.04
N ASN A 143 -1.39 -6.03 -6.12
CA ASN A 143 -0.83 -5.07 -5.20
C ASN A 143 0.25 -4.20 -5.89
N TYR A 144 -0.19 -3.07 -6.43
CA TYR A 144 0.72 -2.15 -7.12
C TYR A 144 1.87 -1.65 -6.19
N ARG A 145 1.65 -1.53 -4.87
CA ARG A 145 2.67 -1.08 -3.91
C ARG A 145 3.78 -2.11 -3.76
N ALA A 146 3.43 -3.40 -3.76
CA ALA A 146 4.37 -4.51 -3.74
C ALA A 146 5.22 -4.53 -5.02
N TRP A 147 4.59 -4.35 -6.18
CA TRP A 147 5.30 -4.22 -7.46
C TRP A 147 6.25 -3.02 -7.50
N ARG A 148 5.81 -1.85 -7.03
CA ARG A 148 6.68 -0.67 -6.92
C ARG A 148 7.88 -0.94 -6.01
N ASN A 149 7.66 -1.57 -4.85
CA ASN A 149 8.75 -1.89 -3.92
C ASN A 149 9.71 -2.93 -4.52
N LEU A 150 9.21 -3.87 -5.34
CA LEU A 150 10.04 -4.81 -6.10
C LEU A 150 10.92 -4.05 -7.10
N GLY A 151 10.33 -3.15 -7.91
CA GLY A 151 11.07 -2.32 -8.86
C GLY A 151 12.17 -1.51 -8.17
N ASN A 152 11.86 -0.84 -7.07
CA ASN A 152 12.85 -0.09 -6.29
C ASN A 152 14.01 -0.98 -5.83
N ALA A 153 13.71 -2.17 -5.29
CA ALA A 153 14.73 -3.08 -4.78
C ALA A 153 15.63 -3.65 -5.89
N LEU A 154 15.09 -3.88 -7.08
CA LEU A 154 15.83 -4.34 -8.26
C LEU A 154 16.70 -3.23 -8.84
N ASP A 155 16.17 -2.02 -8.96
CA ASP A 155 16.92 -0.84 -9.40
C ASP A 155 18.13 -0.55 -8.52
N ALA A 156 17.97 -0.64 -7.21
CA ALA A 156 19.06 -0.43 -6.26
C ALA A 156 20.13 -1.55 -6.31
N GLN A 157 19.82 -2.66 -6.98
CA GLN A 157 20.75 -3.75 -7.28
C GLN A 157 21.26 -3.70 -8.73
N GLU A 158 20.93 -2.64 -9.48
CA GLU A 158 21.27 -2.45 -10.90
C GLU A 158 20.64 -3.49 -11.85
N GLU A 159 19.63 -4.23 -11.37
CA GLU A 159 18.84 -5.18 -12.16
C GLU A 159 17.74 -4.44 -12.96
N TYR A 160 18.17 -3.46 -13.77
CA TYR A 160 17.28 -2.45 -14.32
C TYR A 160 16.15 -3.00 -15.21
N LYS A 161 16.39 -4.09 -15.95
CA LYS A 161 15.35 -4.68 -16.80
C LYS A 161 14.22 -5.32 -16.00
N GLU A 162 14.55 -6.07 -14.94
CA GLU A 162 13.52 -6.62 -14.06
C GLU A 162 12.84 -5.51 -13.24
N GLY A 163 13.59 -4.46 -12.88
CA GLY A 163 13.06 -3.26 -12.24
C GLY A 163 12.02 -2.54 -13.11
N GLU A 164 12.31 -2.36 -14.40
CA GLU A 164 11.40 -1.82 -15.41
C GLU A 164 10.10 -2.63 -15.46
N GLU A 165 10.19 -3.97 -15.59
CA GLU A 165 9.02 -4.84 -15.62
C GLU A 165 8.15 -4.68 -14.37
N ALA A 166 8.78 -4.59 -13.18
CA ALA A 166 8.07 -4.43 -11.92
C ALA A 166 7.38 -3.05 -11.82
N PHE A 167 8.03 -1.97 -12.27
CA PHE A 167 7.41 -0.65 -12.31
C PHE A 167 6.25 -0.58 -13.31
N ASP A 168 6.40 -1.20 -14.48
CA ASP A 168 5.34 -1.30 -15.47
C ASP A 168 4.11 -2.03 -14.92
N GLN A 169 4.31 -3.12 -14.18
CA GLN A 169 3.19 -3.80 -13.50
C GLN A 169 2.56 -2.89 -12.44
N ALA A 170 3.36 -2.16 -11.66
CA ALA A 170 2.85 -1.21 -10.69
C ALA A 170 2.00 -0.11 -11.35
N LEU A 171 2.41 0.43 -12.49
CA LEU A 171 1.66 1.44 -13.24
C LEU A 171 0.39 0.86 -13.89
N LYS A 172 0.42 -0.38 -14.39
CA LYS A 172 -0.76 -1.06 -14.98
C LYS A 172 -1.86 -1.34 -13.96
N LEU A 173 -1.46 -1.71 -12.75
CA LEU A 173 -2.37 -2.03 -11.64
C LEU A 173 -2.76 -0.81 -10.82
N TRP A 174 -2.24 0.37 -11.19
CA TRP A 174 -2.44 1.59 -10.47
C TRP A 174 -3.91 2.05 -10.52
N GLY A 175 -4.49 2.35 -9.35
CA GLY A 175 -5.86 2.87 -9.20
C GLY A 175 -5.92 4.40 -9.15
N ASP A 176 -6.74 4.96 -8.26
CA ASP A 176 -6.94 6.42 -8.12
C ASP A 176 -5.84 7.15 -7.32
N GLU A 177 -4.81 6.44 -6.88
CA GLU A 177 -3.75 7.01 -6.03
C GLU A 177 -2.75 7.89 -6.84
N ASP A 178 -1.81 8.55 -6.17
CA ASP A 178 -0.77 9.35 -6.84
C ASP A 178 0.34 8.48 -7.49
N LYS A 179 0.27 8.29 -8.81
CA LYS A 179 1.25 7.48 -9.59
C LYS A 179 2.58 8.18 -9.88
N VAL A 180 2.68 9.49 -9.64
CA VAL A 180 3.87 10.30 -9.96
C VAL A 180 5.17 9.73 -9.35
N PRO A 181 5.21 9.19 -8.12
CA PRO A 181 6.42 8.56 -7.59
C PRO A 181 6.89 7.36 -8.41
N VAL A 182 5.96 6.55 -8.94
CA VAL A 182 6.33 5.37 -9.74
C VAL A 182 6.82 5.78 -11.12
N MET A 183 6.15 6.75 -11.75
CA MET A 183 6.61 7.34 -13.02
C MET A 183 8.00 7.94 -12.89
N ASN A 184 8.28 8.63 -11.78
CA ASN A 184 9.61 9.15 -11.48
C ASN A 184 10.66 8.03 -11.39
N ASN A 185 10.36 6.95 -10.66
CA ASN A 185 11.31 5.86 -10.48
C ASN A 185 11.56 5.11 -11.79
N LEU A 186 10.52 4.84 -12.59
CA LEU A 186 10.67 4.23 -13.90
C LEU A 186 11.44 5.14 -14.88
N ALA A 187 11.27 6.46 -14.79
CA ALA A 187 12.08 7.37 -15.58
C ALA A 187 13.57 7.35 -15.18
N LEU A 188 13.87 7.29 -13.88
CA LEU A 188 15.24 7.15 -13.40
C LEU A 188 15.84 5.80 -13.81
N ASN A 189 15.06 4.72 -13.77
CA ASN A 189 15.42 3.43 -14.33
C ASN A 189 15.78 3.55 -15.82
N TYR A 190 14.93 4.18 -16.63
CA TYR A 190 15.21 4.40 -18.06
C TYR A 190 16.50 5.20 -18.27
N ALA A 191 16.74 6.23 -17.47
CA ALA A 191 17.98 7.00 -17.56
C ALA A 191 19.21 6.15 -17.22
N ALA A 192 19.13 5.28 -16.20
CA ALA A 192 20.21 4.36 -15.83
C ALA A 192 20.51 3.33 -16.94
N GLN A 193 19.48 2.93 -17.70
CA GLN A 193 19.63 2.09 -18.89
C GLN A 193 20.12 2.86 -20.14
N GLY A 194 20.29 4.18 -20.07
CA GLY A 194 20.69 5.02 -21.19
C GLY A 194 19.56 5.44 -22.13
N TYR A 195 18.30 5.11 -21.80
CA TYR A 195 17.12 5.52 -22.56
C TYR A 195 16.65 6.93 -22.17
N THR A 196 17.51 7.93 -22.35
CA THR A 196 17.26 9.32 -21.93
C THR A 196 15.95 9.88 -22.47
N ASP A 197 15.63 9.64 -23.74
CA ASP A 197 14.40 10.18 -24.35
C ASP A 197 13.13 9.62 -23.69
N LYS A 198 13.13 8.32 -23.34
CA LYS A 198 12.03 7.68 -22.61
C LYS A 198 11.91 8.27 -21.20
N ALA A 199 13.04 8.42 -20.51
CA ALA A 199 13.08 9.01 -19.17
C ALA A 199 12.49 10.42 -19.15
N LEU A 200 12.90 11.28 -20.08
CA LEU A 200 12.40 12.65 -20.18
C LEU A 200 10.91 12.69 -20.55
N SER A 201 10.48 11.88 -21.52
CA SER A 201 9.06 11.79 -21.89
C SER A 201 8.20 11.46 -20.67
N MET A 202 8.60 10.45 -19.90
CA MET A 202 7.87 10.03 -18.70
C MET A 202 7.89 11.09 -17.60
N LEU A 203 9.01 11.78 -17.38
CA LEU A 203 9.07 12.86 -16.39
C LEU A 203 8.22 14.07 -16.79
N TYR A 204 8.13 14.41 -18.07
CA TYR A 204 7.23 15.46 -18.52
C TYR A 204 5.76 15.09 -18.34
N GLU A 205 5.39 13.82 -18.53
CA GLU A 205 4.05 13.35 -18.17
C GLU A 205 3.81 13.41 -16.66
N ALA A 206 4.78 12.99 -15.85
CA ALA A 206 4.71 13.07 -14.40
C ALA A 206 4.55 14.52 -13.91
N GLN A 207 5.27 15.47 -14.51
CA GLN A 207 5.19 16.90 -14.22
C GLN A 207 3.81 17.49 -14.56
N LYS A 208 3.15 17.02 -15.64
CA LYS A 208 1.78 17.47 -15.97
C LYS A 208 0.77 17.05 -14.91
N LEU A 209 0.98 15.88 -14.29
CA LEU A 209 0.09 15.35 -13.25
C LEU A 209 0.28 16.05 -11.90
N ASP A 210 1.52 16.37 -11.54
CA ASP A 210 1.85 17.11 -10.33
C ASP A 210 2.94 18.17 -10.61
N PRO A 211 2.54 19.38 -11.06
CA PRO A 211 3.49 20.43 -11.42
C PRO A 211 4.28 20.99 -10.23
N ALA A 212 3.81 20.80 -8.99
CA ALA A 212 4.43 21.35 -7.79
C ALA A 212 5.55 20.44 -7.24
N ARG A 213 5.72 19.25 -7.82
CA ARG A 213 6.68 18.27 -7.32
C ARG A 213 8.11 18.56 -7.76
N VAL A 214 8.87 19.17 -6.85
CA VAL A 214 10.25 19.62 -7.09
C VAL A 214 11.18 18.49 -7.51
N GLU A 215 11.01 17.26 -6.99
CA GLU A 215 11.85 16.14 -7.41
C GLU A 215 11.73 15.82 -8.91
N ILE A 216 10.56 16.00 -9.53
CA ILE A 216 10.37 15.76 -10.97
C ILE A 216 11.14 16.80 -11.78
N GLU A 217 10.97 18.08 -11.46
CA GLU A 217 11.69 19.17 -12.14
C GLU A 217 13.21 19.00 -12.02
N ARG A 218 13.69 18.63 -10.82
CA ARG A 218 15.11 18.36 -10.57
C ARG A 218 15.62 17.22 -11.44
N ASN A 219 14.89 16.11 -11.53
CA ASN A 219 15.31 14.95 -12.33
C ASN A 219 15.31 15.25 -13.83
N ILE A 220 14.32 16.00 -14.34
CA ILE A 220 14.32 16.50 -15.73
C ILE A 220 15.60 17.29 -16.00
N ARG A 221 15.94 18.23 -15.11
CA ARG A 221 17.12 19.09 -15.27
C ARG A 221 18.41 18.26 -15.29
N ILE A 222 18.58 17.34 -14.34
CA ILE A 222 19.77 16.47 -14.24
C ILE A 222 19.92 15.65 -15.52
N ILE A 223 18.86 14.94 -15.94
CA ILE A 223 18.91 14.05 -17.10
C ILE A 223 19.20 14.85 -18.39
N ARG A 224 18.58 16.02 -18.56
CA ARG A 224 18.89 16.91 -19.69
C ARG A 224 20.35 17.33 -19.72
N THR A 225 20.88 17.80 -18.60
CA THR A 225 22.29 18.27 -18.53
C THR A 225 23.29 17.13 -18.78
N LEU A 226 22.98 15.90 -18.36
CA LEU A 226 23.81 14.73 -18.65
C LEU A 226 23.75 14.31 -20.13
N ASN A 227 22.65 14.61 -20.82
CA ASN A 227 22.44 14.27 -22.23
C ASN A 227 22.86 15.38 -23.21
N GLU A 228 23.11 16.60 -22.72
CA GLU A 228 23.62 17.70 -23.54
C GLU A 228 25.10 17.43 -23.92
N PRO A 229 25.47 17.57 -25.21
CA PRO A 229 26.87 17.41 -25.62
C PRO A 229 27.76 18.41 -24.87
N PRO A 230 29.02 18.05 -24.53
CA PRO A 230 29.91 18.86 -23.69
C PRO A 230 30.09 20.30 -24.14
N GLU A 231 29.92 20.56 -25.44
CA GLU A 231 30.02 21.87 -26.10
C GLU A 231 29.02 22.91 -25.57
N TYR A 232 27.92 22.49 -24.93
CA TYR A 232 26.91 23.37 -24.34
C TYR A 232 27.05 23.59 -22.83
N ARG A 233 28.08 23.03 -22.17
CA ARG A 233 28.49 23.49 -20.83
C ARG A 233 29.15 24.86 -20.99
N GLY A 234 28.32 25.88 -21.18
CA GLY A 234 28.72 27.24 -21.54
C GLY A 234 29.94 27.68 -20.76
N GLU A 235 30.87 28.34 -21.46
CA GLU A 235 32.05 28.96 -20.85
C GLU A 235 31.63 29.63 -19.54
N LYS A 236 32.23 29.22 -18.41
CA LYS A 236 32.03 29.92 -17.15
C LYS A 236 32.38 31.37 -17.44
N LYS A 237 31.37 32.27 -17.45
CA LYS A 237 31.62 33.70 -17.60
C LYS A 237 32.72 34.06 -16.60
N PRO A 238 33.83 34.66 -17.04
CA PRO A 238 34.89 35.03 -16.12
C PRO A 238 34.28 35.90 -15.02
N LEU A 239 34.64 35.61 -13.77
CA LEU A 239 34.24 36.43 -12.63
C LEU A 239 34.57 37.89 -12.98
N PRO A 240 33.67 38.86 -12.71
CA PRO A 240 33.93 40.25 -12.99
C PRO A 240 35.26 40.65 -12.35
N ALA A 241 36.23 41.03 -13.17
CA ALA A 241 37.47 41.58 -12.67
C ALA A 241 37.16 42.96 -12.07
N ASN A 242 37.46 43.09 -10.78
CA ASN A 242 37.41 44.30 -9.96
C ASN A 242 36.02 44.74 -9.47
N ARG A 243 35.78 44.46 -8.18
CA ARG A 243 34.92 45.31 -7.34
C ARG A 243 35.59 46.69 -7.27
N PRO A 244 34.92 47.80 -7.63
CA PRO A 244 35.49 49.13 -7.44
C PRO A 244 35.71 49.40 -5.94
N PRO A 245 36.71 50.22 -5.56
CA PRO A 245 36.99 50.52 -4.15
C PRO A 245 35.75 51.12 -3.49
N GLU A 246 35.44 50.67 -2.28
CA GLU A 246 34.41 51.27 -1.43
C GLU A 246 34.82 52.72 -1.11
N GLU A 247 33.98 53.70 -1.48
CA GLU A 247 34.11 55.11 -1.09
C GLU A 247 33.69 55.32 0.38
#